data_AF-A0A4P7CUC8-F1
#
_entry.id   AF-A0A4P7CUC8-F1
#
_cell.length_a   1.000
_cell.length_b   1.000
_cell.length_c   1.000
_cell.angle_alpha   90.00
_cell.angle_beta   90.00
_cell.angle_gamma   90.00
#
_symmetry.space_group_name_H-M   'P 1'
#
loop_
_entity.id
_entity.type
_entity.pdbx_description
1 polymer ?
#
loop_
_entity_poly.entity_id
_entity_poly.type
_entity_poly.pdbx_seq_one_letter_code
_entity_poly.pdbx_strand_id
1 'polypeptide(L)'
;MRNHGFLWAGRDGWVLSPAYDLNPTPTDVKARILTTNIDLDEGTCSVGLLENAAAFFGLSLKQARATIREVADVTQTWQAVAQVVGCRRTEIARIASAFEHDDLGEH
;
A
#
# COMPACT_ATOMS: atom_id res chain seq x y z
N MET A 1 2.94 -2.15 -15.75
CA MET A 1 2.23 -1.37 -14.72
C MET A 1 1.48 -0.24 -15.40
N ARG A 2 0.16 -0.10 -15.16
CA ARG A 2 -0.73 0.86 -15.85
C ARG A 2 -1.72 1.57 -14.90
N ASN A 3 -1.40 1.62 -13.60
CA ASN A 3 -2.23 2.21 -12.53
C ASN A 3 -1.79 3.63 -12.10
N HIS A 4 -0.84 4.21 -12.83
CA HIS A 4 -0.35 5.57 -12.63
C HIS A 4 -0.40 6.30 -13.97
N GLY A 5 -0.88 7.54 -13.94
CA GLY A 5 -0.93 8.42 -15.11
C GLY A 5 -0.53 9.84 -14.74
N PHE A 6 -0.36 10.67 -15.76
CA PHE A 6 -0.16 12.10 -15.60
C PHE A 6 -1.36 12.84 -16.18
N LEU A 7 -1.86 13.83 -15.44
CA LEU A 7 -2.92 14.73 -15.88
C LEU A 7 -2.29 16.05 -16.31
N TRP A 8 -2.76 16.60 -17.42
CA TRP A 8 -2.37 17.94 -17.85
C TRP A 8 -3.17 18.98 -17.07
N ALA A 9 -2.50 19.73 -16.19
CA ALA A 9 -3.06 20.79 -15.36
C ALA A 9 -2.91 22.19 -16.01
N GLY A 10 -2.75 22.26 -17.34
CA GLY A 10 -2.62 23.53 -18.05
C GLY A 10 -1.29 24.22 -17.76
N ARG A 11 -1.36 25.47 -17.26
CA ARG A 11 -0.15 26.28 -16.99
C ARG A 11 0.72 25.70 -15.89
N ASP A 12 0.15 24.91 -14.99
CA ASP A 12 0.86 24.25 -13.88
C ASP A 12 1.56 22.95 -14.33
N GLY A 13 1.43 22.58 -15.62
CA GLY A 13 2.14 21.47 -16.22
C GLY A 13 1.48 20.12 -15.99
N TRP A 14 2.29 19.06 -15.86
CA TRP A 14 1.83 17.70 -15.62
C TRP A 14 1.83 17.39 -14.13
N VAL A 15 0.74 16.84 -13.63
CA VAL A 15 0.62 16.35 -12.25
C VAL A 15 0.34 14.85 -12.25
N LEU A 16 0.71 14.16 -11.18
CA LEU A 16 0.34 12.76 -11.01
C LEU A 16 -1.19 12.65 -10.90
N SER A 17 -1.80 11.69 -11.59
CA SER A 17 -3.20 11.36 -11.36
C SER A 17 -3.39 10.81 -9.94
N PRO A 18 -4.59 10.90 -9.34
CA PRO A 18 -4.92 10.02 -8.23
C PRO A 18 -4.62 8.56 -8.58
N ALA A 19 -4.24 7.76 -7.58
CA ALA A 19 -4.09 6.32 -7.77
C ALA A 19 -5.43 5.70 -8.20
N TYR A 20 -5.39 4.77 -9.15
CA TYR A 20 -6.57 4.07 -9.65
C TYR A 20 -6.29 2.57 -9.81
N ASP A 21 -7.34 1.77 -9.96
CA ASP A 21 -7.24 0.31 -10.07
C ASP A 21 -6.50 -0.35 -8.87
N LEU A 22 -6.83 0.11 -7.67
CA LEU A 22 -6.33 -0.48 -6.42
C LEU A 22 -7.26 -1.61 -5.98
N ASN A 23 -6.77 -2.85 -6.00
CA ASN A 23 -7.51 -4.02 -5.53
C ASN A 23 -6.71 -4.76 -4.46
N PRO A 24 -7.25 -4.96 -3.24
CA PRO A 24 -6.62 -5.81 -2.25
C PRO A 24 -6.54 -7.25 -2.77
N THR A 25 -5.37 -7.87 -2.67
CA THR A 25 -5.15 -9.25 -3.14
C THR A 25 -4.82 -10.13 -1.93
N PRO A 26 -5.70 -11.08 -1.56
CA PRO A 26 -5.44 -11.97 -0.44
C PRO A 26 -4.34 -12.97 -0.79
N THR A 27 -3.67 -13.47 0.25
CA THR A 27 -2.46 -14.31 0.13
C THR A 27 -2.69 -15.66 -0.55
N ASP A 28 -3.93 -16.16 -0.56
CA ASP A 28 -4.32 -17.38 -1.27
C ASP A 28 -4.40 -17.16 -2.80
N VAL A 29 -4.63 -15.92 -3.24
CA VAL A 29 -4.68 -15.55 -4.66
C VAL A 29 -3.28 -15.27 -5.20
N LYS A 30 -2.45 -14.55 -4.43
CA LYS A 30 -1.08 -14.22 -4.84
C LYS A 30 -0.19 -14.01 -3.62
N ALA A 31 1.06 -14.48 -3.70
CA ALA A 31 2.08 -14.18 -2.71
C ALA A 31 2.30 -12.65 -2.57
N ARG A 32 2.72 -12.22 -1.38
CA ARG A 32 3.02 -10.81 -1.04
C ARG A 32 4.34 -10.33 -1.69
N ILE A 33 4.40 -10.38 -3.02
CA ILE A 33 5.52 -9.92 -3.84
C ILE A 33 5.07 -8.73 -4.67
N LEU A 34 5.82 -7.63 -4.58
CA LEU A 34 5.55 -6.39 -5.27
C LEU A 34 5.66 -6.57 -6.79
N THR A 35 4.83 -5.84 -7.53
CA THR A 35 4.88 -5.85 -9.02
C THR A 35 5.82 -4.81 -9.59
N THR A 36 6.17 -3.80 -8.81
CA THR A 36 7.30 -2.89 -9.01
C THR A 36 8.06 -2.90 -7.71
N ASN A 37 9.28 -3.42 -7.78
CA ASN A 37 10.13 -3.54 -6.61
C ASN A 37 10.57 -2.15 -6.14
N ILE A 38 10.75 -2.04 -4.84
CA ILE A 38 11.24 -0.83 -4.16
C ILE A 38 12.74 -0.93 -3.96
N ASP A 39 13.24 -2.15 -3.80
CA ASP A 39 14.65 -2.51 -3.84
C ASP A 39 15.01 -3.13 -5.21
N LEU A 40 16.29 -3.11 -5.58
CA LEU A 40 16.75 -3.62 -6.87
C LEU A 40 16.82 -5.15 -6.91
N ASP A 41 17.03 -5.78 -5.76
CA ASP A 41 17.32 -7.20 -5.62
C ASP A 41 16.20 -7.95 -4.88
N GLU A 42 15.42 -7.25 -4.04
CA GLU A 42 14.33 -7.85 -3.26
C GLU A 42 12.93 -7.28 -3.59
N GLY A 43 11.98 -8.18 -3.90
CA GLY A 43 10.59 -7.85 -4.23
C GLY A 43 9.57 -8.12 -3.12
N THR A 44 10.02 -8.52 -1.93
CA THR A 44 9.14 -8.88 -0.80
C THR A 44 8.36 -7.65 -0.34
N CYS A 45 7.04 -7.79 -0.16
CA CYS A 45 6.24 -6.75 0.48
C CYS A 45 6.53 -6.75 1.98
N SER A 46 7.43 -5.86 2.41
CA SER A 46 7.97 -5.78 3.77
C SER A 46 8.15 -4.33 4.20
N VAL A 47 7.75 -4.02 5.44
CA VAL A 47 7.98 -2.69 6.06
C VAL A 47 9.47 -2.44 6.24
N GLY A 48 10.26 -3.45 6.62
CA GLY A 48 11.71 -3.32 6.74
C GLY A 48 12.38 -2.95 5.41
N LEU A 49 11.88 -3.49 4.29
CA LEU A 49 12.39 -3.14 2.96
C LEU A 49 12.08 -1.67 2.60
N LEU A 50 10.91 -1.17 2.98
CA LEU A 50 10.56 0.25 2.83
C LEU A 50 11.50 1.16 3.62
N GLU A 51 11.81 0.80 4.88
CA GLU A 51 12.73 1.56 5.73
C GLU A 51 14.15 1.57 5.14
N ASN A 52 14.64 0.42 4.67
CA ASN A 52 15.97 0.28 4.08
C ASN A 52 16.11 1.10 2.78
N ALA A 53 15.07 1.14 1.95
CA ALA A 53 15.07 1.88 0.70
C ALA A 53 14.80 3.39 0.87
N ALA A 54 14.34 3.85 2.04
CA ALA A 54 13.88 5.22 2.25
C ALA A 54 14.89 6.29 1.80
N ALA A 55 16.18 6.09 2.12
CA ALA A 55 17.24 7.03 1.78
C ALA A 55 17.42 7.17 0.25
N PHE A 56 17.23 6.09 -0.52
CA PHE A 56 17.28 6.13 -1.98
C PHE A 56 16.20 7.04 -2.57
N PHE A 57 15.03 7.11 -1.93
CA PHE A 57 13.92 7.99 -2.31
C PHE A 57 13.98 9.37 -1.63
N GLY A 58 15.10 9.73 -1.00
CA GLY A 58 15.30 11.03 -0.38
C GLY A 58 14.50 11.25 0.92
N LEU A 59 14.03 10.18 1.57
CA LEU A 59 13.32 10.25 2.84
C LEU A 59 14.26 9.88 3.99
N SER A 60 14.19 10.66 5.07
CA SER A 60 14.74 10.21 6.36
C SER A 60 13.92 9.05 6.90
N LEU A 61 14.53 8.20 7.72
CA LEU A 61 13.82 7.10 8.38
C LEU A 61 12.60 7.58 9.19
N LYS A 62 12.71 8.76 9.82
CA LYS A 62 11.59 9.40 10.53
C LYS A 62 10.42 9.74 9.60
N GLN A 63 10.69 10.27 8.41
CA GLN A 63 9.65 10.57 7.43
C GLN A 63 9.01 9.29 6.87
N ALA A 64 9.83 8.29 6.54
CA ALA A 64 9.33 7.00 6.05
C ALA A 64 8.40 6.33 7.08
N ARG A 65 8.82 6.27 8.34
CA ARG A 65 7.99 5.73 9.45
C ARG A 65 6.70 6.51 9.64
N ALA A 66 6.73 7.84 9.52
CA ALA A 66 5.53 8.66 9.62
C ALA A 66 4.53 8.32 8.50
N THR A 67 5.00 8.19 7.24
CA THR A 67 4.14 7.79 6.11
C THR A 67 3.60 6.37 6.28
N ILE A 68 4.45 5.40 6.69
CA ILE A 68 4.01 4.03 6.96
C ILE A 68 2.89 4.02 8.01
N ARG A 69 3.08 4.77 9.10
CA ARG A 69 2.10 4.84 10.19
C ARG A 69 0.79 5.47 9.74
N GLU A 70 0.84 6.56 8.97
CA GLU A 70 -0.35 7.20 8.42
C GLU A 70 -1.19 6.23 7.57
N VAL A 71 -0.53 5.48 6.68
CA VAL A 71 -1.21 4.47 5.86
C VAL A 71 -1.80 3.36 6.74
N ALA A 72 -1.02 2.83 7.69
CA ALA A 72 -1.48 1.79 8.61
C ALA A 72 -2.70 2.21 9.45
N ASP A 73 -2.69 3.44 9.99
CA ASP A 73 -3.76 3.96 10.84
C ASP A 73 -5.07 4.14 10.07
N VAL A 74 -5.01 4.48 8.79
CA VAL A 74 -6.20 4.57 7.93
C VAL A 74 -6.68 3.18 7.54
N THR A 75 -5.78 2.30 7.11
CA THR A 75 -6.14 0.97 6.60
C THR A 75 -6.58 0.00 7.69
N GLN A 76 -6.18 0.16 8.95
CA GLN A 76 -6.64 -0.72 10.05
C GLN A 76 -8.18 -0.74 10.21
N THR A 77 -8.88 0.29 9.72
CA THR A 77 -10.34 0.40 9.83
C THR A 77 -11.10 -0.24 8.65
N TRP A 78 -10.39 -0.88 7.70
CA TRP A 78 -10.94 -1.35 6.42
C TRP A 78 -12.17 -2.27 6.59
N GLN A 79 -12.20 -3.15 7.60
CA GLN A 79 -13.35 -4.04 7.82
C GLN A 79 -14.62 -3.25 8.15
N ALA A 80 -14.52 -2.23 9.01
CA ALA A 80 -15.65 -1.39 9.38
C ALA A 80 -16.16 -0.62 8.16
N VAL A 81 -15.25 -0.09 7.35
CA VAL A 81 -15.60 0.57 6.09
C VAL A 81 -16.31 -0.40 5.14
N ALA A 82 -15.78 -1.62 4.96
CA ALA A 82 -16.37 -2.65 4.11
C ALA A 82 -17.79 -3.04 4.58
N GLN A 83 -18.04 -3.10 5.89
CA GLN A 83 -19.38 -3.33 6.44
C GLN A 83 -20.34 -2.18 6.11
N VAL A 84 -19.89 -0.93 6.28
CA VAL A 84 -20.71 0.27 6.02
C VAL A 84 -21.12 0.35 4.55
N VAL A 85 -20.26 -0.07 3.62
CA VAL A 85 -20.58 -0.08 2.18
C VAL A 85 -21.35 -1.34 1.72
N GLY A 86 -21.71 -2.23 2.65
CA GLY A 86 -22.62 -3.35 2.40
C GLY A 86 -21.97 -4.67 2.00
N CYS A 87 -20.66 -4.84 2.17
CA CYS A 87 -19.99 -6.13 1.91
C CYS A 87 -20.47 -7.22 2.88
N ARG A 88 -20.59 -8.46 2.38
CA ARG A 88 -20.97 -9.61 3.20
C ARG A 88 -19.80 -10.00 4.11
N ARG A 89 -20.10 -10.51 5.30
CA ARG A 89 -19.08 -10.98 6.25
C ARG A 89 -18.10 -11.99 5.64
N THR A 90 -18.58 -12.87 4.77
CA THR A 90 -17.74 -13.86 4.06
C THR A 90 -16.77 -13.22 3.07
N GLU A 91 -17.16 -12.13 2.42
CA GLU A 91 -16.31 -11.39 1.47
C GLU A 91 -15.24 -10.61 2.23
N ILE A 92 -15.61 -9.98 3.35
CA ILE A 92 -14.67 -9.32 4.25
C ILE A 92 -13.64 -10.33 4.77
N ALA A 93 -14.09 -11.44 5.34
CA ALA A 93 -13.19 -12.48 5.85
C ALA A 93 -12.23 -13.01 4.78
N ARG A 94 -12.69 -13.16 3.53
CA ARG A 94 -11.85 -13.61 2.40
C ARG A 94 -10.73 -12.64 2.06
N ILE A 95 -10.95 -11.33 2.25
CA ILE A 95 -9.98 -10.28 1.90
C ILE A 95 -9.04 -9.96 3.08
N ALA A 96 -9.26 -10.53 4.26
CA ALA A 96 -8.52 -10.16 5.48
C ALA A 96 -6.99 -10.24 5.34
N SER A 97 -6.48 -11.31 4.71
CA SER A 97 -5.02 -11.49 4.54
C SER A 97 -4.37 -10.49 3.57
N ALA A 98 -5.17 -9.69 2.84
CA ALA A 98 -4.65 -8.58 2.03
C ALA A 98 -4.28 -7.35 2.88
N PHE A 99 -4.84 -7.24 4.10
CA PHE A 99 -4.67 -6.10 5.00
C PHE A 99 -4.01 -6.48 6.33
N GLU A 100 -4.27 -7.69 6.84
CA GLU A 100 -3.82 -8.13 8.17
C GLU A 100 -2.55 -8.97 8.07
N HIS A 101 -1.50 -8.51 8.76
CA HIS A 101 -0.18 -9.14 8.82
C HIS A 101 0.63 -8.59 10.00
N ASP A 102 1.68 -9.29 10.40
CA ASP A 102 2.49 -8.96 11.58
C ASP A 102 3.57 -7.91 11.33
N ASP A 103 3.74 -7.40 10.09
CA ASP A 103 4.84 -6.48 9.74
C ASP A 103 4.90 -5.17 10.56
N LEU A 104 3.82 -4.78 11.24
CA LEU A 104 3.76 -3.59 12.11
C LEU A 104 3.98 -3.91 13.59
N GLY A 105 4.10 -5.19 13.96
CA GLY A 105 4.17 -5.66 15.34
C GLY A 105 5.56 -5.62 15.99
N GLU A 106 6.62 -5.25 15.26
CA GLU A 106 8.01 -5.39 15.73
C GLU A 106 8.81 -4.07 15.85
N HIS A 107 8.18 -2.89 15.83
CA HIS A 107 8.90 -1.59 15.88
C HIS A 107 8.38 -0.60 16.92
#